data_AF-X1R9P1-F1
#
_entry.id   AF-X1R9P1-F1
#
_cell.length_a   1.000
_cell.length_b   1.000
_cell.length_c   1.000
_cell.angle_alpha   90.00
_cell.angle_beta   90.00
_cell.angle_gamma   90.00
#
_symmetry.space_group_name_H-M   'P 1'
#
loop_
_entity.id
_entity.type
_entity.pdbx_description
1 polymer ?
#
loop_
_entity_poly.entity_id
_entity_poly.type
_entity_poly.pdbx_seq_one_letter_code
_entity_poly.pdbx_strand_id
1 'polypeptide(L)'
;MGLIRLCRKKSPWLIHFNTGGCAGCDIELVAALTPRYDLERFGIQLRGSPRHADILVVTGPVTRQAKDRIIRIYEQMPEPKAVVA
;
A
#
# COMPACT_ATOMS: atom_id res chain seq x y z
N MET A 1 12.54 -11.17 -20.48
CA MET A 1 11.92 -10.74 -19.20
C MET A 1 13.05 -10.20 -18.32
N GLY A 2 13.16 -8.88 -18.13
CA GLY A 2 14.35 -8.27 -17.51
C GLY A 2 14.47 -8.49 -16.00
N LEU A 3 15.70 -8.61 -15.49
CA LEU A 3 16.02 -8.88 -14.07
C LEU A 3 15.37 -7.87 -13.10
N ILE A 4 15.41 -6.57 -13.44
CA ILE A 4 14.83 -5.49 -12.62
C ILE A 4 13.32 -5.71 -12.40
N ARG A 5 12.59 -6.14 -13.44
CA ARG A 5 11.16 -6.41 -13.35
C ARG A 5 10.86 -7.61 -12.46
N LEU A 6 11.71 -8.63 -12.49
CA LEU A 6 11.60 -9.80 -11.62
C LEU A 6 11.79 -9.41 -10.15
N CYS A 7 12.83 -8.65 -9.84
CA CYS A 7 13.12 -8.21 -8.47
C CYS A 7 11.97 -7.38 -7.89
N ARG A 8 11.43 -6.42 -8.66
CA ARG A 8 10.26 -5.62 -8.22
C ARG A 8 9.03 -6.48 -7.95
N LYS A 9 8.77 -7.49 -8.77
CA LYS A 9 7.63 -8.39 -8.57
C LYS A 9 7.77 -9.25 -7.30
N LYS A 10 9.00 -9.54 -6.86
CA LYS A 10 9.28 -10.39 -5.69
C LYS A 10 9.42 -9.62 -4.36
N SER A 11 9.45 -8.29 -4.36
CA SER A 11 9.57 -7.48 -3.15
C SER A 11 8.79 -6.17 -3.24
N PRO A 12 7.45 -6.20 -3.40
CA PRO A 12 6.64 -4.99 -3.43
C PRO A 12 6.33 -4.46 -2.02
N TRP A 13 6.59 -3.19 -1.73
CA TRP A 13 6.32 -2.62 -0.40
C TRP A 13 5.05 -1.76 -0.38
N LEU A 14 4.25 -1.93 0.67
CA LEU A 14 2.95 -1.28 0.82
C LEU A 14 3.04 -0.06 1.72
N ILE A 15 2.26 0.96 1.40
CA ILE A 15 1.78 1.96 2.36
C ILE A 15 0.26 1.96 2.31
N HIS A 16 -0.37 2.05 3.48
CA HIS A 16 -1.82 2.03 3.60
C HIS A 16 -2.33 3.40 4.06
N PHE A 17 -3.46 3.84 3.49
CA PHE A 17 -4.11 5.07 3.89
C PHE A 17 -5.64 4.92 3.85
N ASN A 18 -6.28 5.15 5.00
CA ASN A 18 -7.73 5.19 5.12
C ASN A 18 -8.26 6.59 4.75
N THR A 19 -9.15 6.67 3.77
CA THR A 19 -9.72 7.93 3.27
C THR A 19 -11.09 8.29 3.87
N GLY A 20 -11.60 7.48 4.80
CA GLY A 20 -12.90 7.67 5.46
C GLY A 20 -13.74 6.40 5.59
N GLY A 21 -13.10 5.22 5.60
CA GLY A 21 -13.76 3.93 5.80
C GLY A 21 -14.09 3.62 7.26
N CYS A 22 -14.84 2.54 7.47
CA CYS A 22 -15.32 2.07 8.77
C CYS A 22 -14.35 1.16 9.54
N ALA A 23 -13.05 1.21 9.23
CA ALA A 23 -12.01 0.32 9.78
C ALA A 23 -12.05 -1.15 9.29
N GLY A 24 -13.12 -1.61 8.63
CA GLY A 24 -13.26 -3.00 8.20
C GLY A 24 -12.14 -3.48 7.28
N CYS A 25 -11.93 -2.80 6.14
CA CYS A 25 -10.86 -3.14 5.21
C CYS A 25 -9.46 -2.95 5.82
N ASP A 26 -9.32 -2.05 6.81
CA ASP A 26 -8.07 -1.80 7.51
C ASP A 26 -7.68 -2.99 8.41
N ILE A 27 -8.67 -3.58 9.08
CA ILE A 27 -8.50 -4.82 9.85
C ILE A 27 -8.11 -5.98 8.93
N GLU A 28 -8.76 -6.11 7.77
CA GLU A 28 -8.43 -7.16 6.80
C GLU A 28 -7.01 -7.02 6.24
N LEU A 29 -6.54 -5.78 6.00
CA LEU A 29 -5.16 -5.52 5.60
C LEU A 29 -4.16 -5.99 6.67
N VAL A 30 -4.42 -5.65 7.94
CA VAL A 30 -3.56 -6.09 9.05
C VAL A 30 -3.66 -7.60 9.24
N ALA A 31 -4.85 -8.19 9.12
CA ALA A 31 -5.07 -9.63 9.20
C ALA A 31 -4.26 -10.35 8.12
N ALA A 32 -4.19 -9.82 6.90
CA ALA A 32 -3.40 -10.40 5.83
C ALA A 32 -1.89 -10.44 6.13
N LEU A 33 -1.38 -9.54 6.98
CA LEU A 33 0.02 -9.54 7.46
C LEU A 33 0.25 -10.53 8.62
N THR A 34 -0.80 -11.05 9.24
CA THR A 34 -0.66 -12.03 10.34
C THR A 34 -0.22 -13.41 9.82
N PRO A 35 0.36 -14.27 10.69
CA PRO A 35 0.91 -15.57 10.29
C PRO A 35 -0.06 -16.51 9.58
N ARG A 36 -1.37 -16.31 9.72
CA ARG A 36 -2.38 -17.14 9.05
C ARG A 36 -2.36 -16.96 7.54
N TYR A 37 -2.19 -15.72 7.06
CA TYR A 37 -2.19 -15.39 5.63
C TYR A 37 -0.77 -15.12 5.11
N ASP A 38 0.09 -14.58 5.97
CA ASP A 38 1.53 -14.38 5.78
C ASP A 38 1.85 -13.80 4.39
N LEU A 39 1.48 -12.54 4.19
CA LEU A 39 1.87 -11.80 2.99
C LEU A 39 3.38 -11.58 2.88
N GLU A 40 4.11 -11.58 4.01
CA GLU A 40 5.55 -11.31 4.04
C GLU A 40 6.35 -12.35 3.25
N ARG A 41 5.89 -13.61 3.16
CA ARG A 41 6.54 -14.63 2.31
C ARG A 41 6.62 -14.27 0.82
N PHE A 42 5.75 -13.39 0.35
CA PHE A 42 5.75 -12.89 -1.03
C PHE A 42 6.62 -11.63 -1.19
N GLY A 43 7.32 -11.21 -0.14
CA GLY A 43 8.12 -9.98 -0.09
C GLY A 43 7.28 -8.71 0.13
N ILE A 44 6.00 -8.87 0.50
CA ILE A 44 5.08 -7.78 0.77
C ILE A 44 5.29 -7.30 2.21
N GLN A 45 5.68 -6.04 2.37
CA GLN A 45 5.90 -5.45 3.70
C GLN A 45 5.23 -4.09 3.83
N LEU A 46 4.62 -3.84 4.98
CA LEU A 46 4.04 -2.53 5.29
C LEU A 46 5.14 -1.55 5.74
N ARG A 47 5.13 -0.35 5.15
CA ARG A 47 6.08 0.73 5.46
C ARG A 47 5.35 1.95 6.01
N GLY A 48 5.98 2.61 6.97
CA GLY A 48 5.44 3.83 7.61
C GLY A 48 5.71 5.13 6.85
N SER A 49 6.52 5.10 5.77
CA SER A 49 6.84 6.29 4.98
C SER A 49 6.52 6.06 3.50
N PRO A 50 5.81 6.98 2.82
CA PRO A 50 5.49 6.85 1.41
C PRO A 50 6.74 6.83 0.52
N ARG A 51 7.84 7.44 0.97
CA ARG A 51 9.11 7.48 0.22
C ARG A 51 9.76 6.11 0.08
N HIS A 52 9.37 5.14 0.91
CA HIS A 52 9.89 3.78 0.89
C HIS A 52 8.90 2.80 0.26
N ALA A 53 7.67 3.19 -0.05
CA ALA A 53 6.65 2.27 -0.54
C ALA A 53 6.49 2.34 -2.06
N ASP A 54 6.18 1.20 -2.67
CA ASP A 54 5.91 1.08 -4.11
C ASP A 54 4.41 1.02 -4.41
N ILE A 55 3.61 0.54 -3.44
CA ILE A 55 2.16 0.34 -3.61
C ILE A 55 1.39 1.12 -2.56
N LEU A 56 0.47 1.97 -3.00
CA LEU A 56 -0.49 2.66 -2.13
C LEU A 56 -1.77 1.84 -2.05
N VAL A 57 -2.10 1.34 -0.86
CA VAL A 57 -3.37 0.69 -0.57
C VAL A 57 -4.32 1.69 0.04
N VAL A 58 -5.44 1.93 -0.63
CA VAL A 58 -6.45 2.92 -0.26
C VAL A 58 -7.67 2.19 0.26
N THR A 59 -8.18 2.58 1.42
CA THR A 59 -9.39 1.99 1.99
C THR A 59 -10.48 3.03 2.23
N GLY A 60 -11.72 2.62 1.96
CA GLY A 60 -12.91 3.42 2.21
C GLY A 60 -13.23 4.46 1.13
N PRO A 61 -14.35 5.19 1.27
CA PRO A 61 -14.72 6.27 0.36
C PRO A 61 -13.75 7.45 0.50
N VAL A 62 -13.46 8.14 -0.60
CA VAL A 62 -12.62 9.34 -0.56
C VAL A 62 -13.43 10.52 -0.04
N THR A 63 -13.26 10.85 1.23
CA THR A 63 -13.91 12.04 1.82
C THR A 63 -13.28 13.33 1.30
N ARG A 64 -14.05 14.43 1.31
CA ARG A 64 -13.56 15.75 0.90
C ARG A 64 -12.32 16.20 1.69
N GLN A 65 -12.23 15.82 2.96
CA GLN A 65 -11.08 16.15 3.84
C GLN A 65 -9.83 15.30 3.53
N ALA A 66 -10.01 14.06 3.05
CA ALA A 66 -8.91 13.16 2.73
C ALA A 66 -8.34 13.36 1.33
N LYS A 67 -9.11 13.95 0.40
CA LYS A 67 -8.76 14.11 -1.02
C LYS A 67 -7.34 14.67 -1.26
N ASP A 68 -7.02 15.81 -0.64
CA ASP A 68 -5.71 16.44 -0.90
C ASP A 68 -4.57 15.69 -0.21
N ARG A 69 -4.86 15.00 0.90
CA ARG A 69 -3.88 14.20 1.65
C ARG A 69 -3.44 12.98 0.85
N ILE A 70 -4.38 12.27 0.23
CA ILE A 70 -4.05 11.08 -0.56
C ILE A 70 -3.26 11.45 -1.83
N ILE A 71 -3.59 12.56 -2.48
CA ILE A 71 -2.82 13.07 -3.63
C ILE A 71 -1.38 13.37 -3.21
N ARG A 72 -1.18 14.07 -2.09
CA ARG A 72 0.15 14.37 -1.57
C ARG A 72 0.96 13.12 -1.23
N ILE A 73 0.33 12.09 -0.67
CA ILE A 73 0.99 10.81 -0.38
C ILE A 73 1.44 10.14 -1.69
N TYR A 74 0.57 10.09 -2.69
CA TYR A 74 0.88 9.53 -3.99
C TYR A 74 2.04 10.27 -4.68
N GLU A 75 2.06 11.60 -4.62
CA GLU A 75 3.16 12.42 -5.17
C GLU A 75 4.50 12.19 -4.47
N GLN A 76 4.49 11.87 -3.16
CA GLN A 76 5.71 11.60 -2.39
C GLN A 76 6.31 10.21 -2.64
N MET A 77 5.58 9.30 -3.28
CA MET A 77 6.06 7.96 -3.59
C MET A 77 6.98 7.93 -4.82
N PRO A 78 8.07 7.15 -4.80
CA PRO A 78 8.99 6.99 -5.93
C PRO A 78 8.35 6.23 -7.10
N GLU A 79 8.85 6.47 -8.31
CA GLU A 79 8.45 5.72 -9.51
C GLU A 79 9.28 4.44 -9.69
N PRO A 80 8.68 3.33 -10.14
CA PRO A 80 7.29 3.12 -10.50
C PRO A 80 6.45 2.75 -9.28
N LYS A 81 5.28 3.37 -9.17
CA LYS A 81 4.30 3.11 -8.11
C LYS A 81 3.00 2.54 -8.65
N ALA A 82 2.28 1.82 -7.79
CA ALA A 82 0.95 1.28 -8.08
C ALA A 82 -0.05 1.69 -6.98
N VAL A 83 -1.34 1.61 -7.31
CA VAL A 83 -2.45 1.88 -6.39
C VAL A 83 -3.38 0.67 -6.35
N VAL A 84 -3.82 0.29 -5.15
CA VAL A 84 -4.83 -0.73 -4.90
C VAL A 84 -5.97 -0.06 -4.12
N ALA A 85 -7.21 -0.22 -4.56
CA ALA A 85 -8.40 0.41 -3.99
C ALA A 85 -9.55 -0.60 -3.86
#